data_AF-A0A958F2T9-F1
#
_entry.id   AF-A0A958F2T9-F1
#
_cell.length_a   1.000
_cell.length_b   1.000
_cell.length_c   1.000
_cell.angle_alpha   90.00
_cell.angle_beta   90.00
_cell.angle_gamma   90.00
#
_symmetry.space_group_name_H-M   'P 1'
#
loop_
_entity.id
_entity.type
_entity.pdbx_description
1 polymer ?
#
loop_
_entity_poly.entity_id
_entity_poly.type
_entity_poly.pdbx_seq_one_letter_code
_entity_poly.pdbx_strand_id
1 'polypeptide(L)' 'QVVNAVYWKGESLYKLKKYIEAQNTFTTFVEKYPDHDQAKQAKKRISKLAELIKDRETNAANELSDSDGRN' A
#
# COMPACT_ATOMS: atom_id res chain seq x y z
N GLN A 1 -9.30 -21.87 -4.00
CA GLN A 1 -8.70 -21.00 -2.95
C GLN A 1 -7.74 -19.97 -3.58
N VAL A 2 -8.22 -19.12 -4.48
CA VAL A 2 -7.36 -18.16 -5.23
C VAL A 2 -7.14 -16.85 -4.46
N VAL A 3 -7.98 -16.60 -3.45
CA VAL A 3 -8.02 -15.35 -2.68
C VAL A 3 -6.75 -15.09 -1.86
N ASN A 4 -6.07 -16.16 -1.46
CA ASN A 4 -4.78 -16.09 -0.80
C ASN A 4 -3.73 -15.39 -1.69
N ALA A 5 -3.72 -15.64 -3.00
CA ALA A 5 -2.64 -15.19 -3.87
C ALA A 5 -2.56 -13.66 -3.98
N VAL A 6 -3.70 -12.97 -4.06
CA VAL A 6 -3.72 -11.50 -4.16
C VAL A 6 -3.35 -10.87 -2.82
N TYR A 7 -3.77 -11.49 -1.71
CA TYR A 7 -3.38 -11.05 -0.38
C TYR A 7 -1.87 -11.20 -0.14
N TRP A 8 -1.30 -12.37 -0.47
CA TRP A 8 0.14 -12.62 -0.36
C TRP A 8 0.97 -11.73 -1.29
N LYS A 9 0.43 -11.36 -2.46
CA LYS A 9 1.08 -10.40 -3.37
C LYS A 9 1.19 -9.02 -2.72
N GLY A 10 0.11 -8.51 -2.13
CA GLY A 10 0.12 -7.24 -1.41
C GLY A 10 1.07 -7.24 -0.20
N GLU A 11 1.11 -8.34 0.56
CA GLU A 11 2.07 -8.53 1.66
C GLU A 11 3.53 -8.53 1.19
N SER A 12 3.82 -9.17 0.06
CA SER A 12 5.16 -9.18 -0.51
C SER A 12 5.58 -7.78 -0.95
N LEU A 13 4.68 -7.03 -1.59
CA LEU A 13 4.92 -5.63 -1.97
C LEU A 13 5.11 -4.73 -0.74
N TYR A 14 4.37 -4.99 0.34
CA TYR A 14 4.57 -4.31 1.62
C TYR A 14 5.98 -4.56 2.19
N LYS A 15 6.45 -5.80 2.20
CA LYS A 15 7.82 -6.15 2.63
C LYS A 15 8.89 -5.52 1.73
N LEU A 16 8.61 -5.38 0.44
CA LEU A 16 9.45 -4.67 -0.52
C LEU A 16 9.36 -3.14 -0.40
N LYS A 17 8.64 -2.61 0.61
CA LYS A 17 8.43 -1.17 0.83
C LYS A 17 7.70 -0.47 -0.34
N LYS A 18 7.07 -1.24 -1.23
CA LYS A 18 6.31 -0.79 -2.41
C LYS A 18 4.85 -0.57 -2.03
N TYR A 19 4.60 0.39 -1.14
CA TYR A 19 3.29 0.58 -0.53
C TYR A 19 2.20 0.98 -1.54
N ILE A 20 2.54 1.81 -2.53
CA ILE A 20 1.63 2.22 -3.63
C ILE A 20 1.17 0.98 -4.44
N GLU A 21 2.11 0.14 -4.87
CA GLU A 21 1.80 -1.08 -5.64
C GLU A 21 0.97 -2.07 -4.81
N ALA A 22 1.30 -2.21 -3.51
CA ALA A 22 0.53 -3.04 -2.59
C ALA A 22 -0.92 -2.55 -2.49
N GLN A 23 -1.10 -1.24 -2.32
CA GLN A 23 -2.41 -0.61 -2.21
C GLN A 23 -3.25 -0.87 -3.46
N ASN A 24 -2.71 -0.60 -4.65
CA ASN A 24 -3.39 -0.83 -5.93
C ASN A 24 -3.80 -2.31 -6.09
N THR A 25 -2.91 -3.24 -5.71
CA THR A 25 -3.21 -4.68 -5.77
C THR A 25 -4.41 -5.05 -4.90
N PHE A 26 -4.48 -4.53 -3.67
CA PHE A 26 -5.62 -4.74 -2.81
C PHE A 26 -6.88 -4.03 -3.33
N THR A 27 -6.76 -2.81 -3.86
CA THR A 27 -7.89 -2.04 -4.40
C THR A 27 -8.59 -2.79 -5.53
N THR A 28 -7.83 -3.25 -6.53
CA THR A 28 -8.38 -4.05 -7.63
C THR A 28 -9.05 -5.34 -7.14
N PHE A 29 -8.55 -5.93 -6.06
CA PHE A 29 -9.17 -7.11 -5.44
C PHE A 29 -10.55 -6.78 -4.87
N VAL A 30 -10.69 -5.69 -4.10
CA VAL A 30 -11.98 -5.30 -3.52
C VAL A 30 -12.98 -4.85 -4.58
N GLU A 31 -12.52 -4.27 -5.68
CA GLU A 31 -13.36 -3.90 -6.82
C GLU A 31 -13.89 -5.12 -7.56
N LYS A 32 -13.05 -6.14 -7.76
CA LYS A 32 -13.46 -7.38 -8.43
C LYS A 32 -14.29 -8.31 -7.55
N TYR A 33 -14.07 -8.29 -6.24
CA TYR A 33 -14.71 -9.20 -5.29
C TYR A 33 -15.31 -8.46 -4.08
N PRO A 34 -16.24 -7.51 -4.27
CA PRO A 34 -16.75 -6.67 -3.18
C PRO A 34 -17.53 -7.42 -2.09
N ASP A 35 -18.20 -8.52 -2.45
CA ASP A 35 -19.02 -9.35 -1.56
C ASP A 35 -18.23 -10.45 -0.82
N HIS A 36 -16.94 -10.58 -1.08
CA HIS A 36 -16.13 -11.62 -0.47
C HIS A 36 -15.69 -11.23 0.96
N ASP A 37 -15.64 -12.16 1.90
CA ASP A 37 -15.25 -11.86 3.29
C ASP A 37 -13.83 -11.26 3.40
N GLN A 38 -12.92 -11.73 2.53
CA GLN A 38 -11.57 -11.16 2.42
C GLN A 38 -11.52 -9.75 1.81
N ALA A 39 -12.58 -9.26 1.17
CA ALA A 39 -12.67 -7.90 0.65
C ALA A 39 -12.67 -6.87 1.79
N LYS A 40 -13.38 -7.18 2.88
CA LYS A 40 -13.33 -6.40 4.13
C LYS A 40 -11.91 -6.34 4.68
N GLN A 41 -11.18 -7.46 4.68
CA GLN A 41 -9.80 -7.51 5.15
C GLN A 41 -8.86 -6.70 4.25
N ALA A 42 -9.00 -6.82 2.92
CA ALA A 42 -8.24 -6.05 1.95
C ALA A 42 -8.46 -4.54 2.12
N LYS A 43 -9.72 -4.10 2.32
CA LYS A 43 -10.05 -2.69 2.64
C LYS A 43 -9.29 -2.18 3.87
N LYS A 44 -9.25 -2.94 4.95
CA LYS A 44 -8.48 -2.56 6.15
C LYS A 44 -6.98 -2.40 5.84
N ARG A 45 -6.42 -3.27 4.99
CA ARG A 45 -5.02 -3.16 4.55
C ARG A 45 -4.79 -1.92 3.69
N ILE A 46 -5.69 -1.59 2.76
CA ILE A 46 -5.63 -0.38 1.92
C ILE A 46 -5.55 0.88 2.76
N SER A 47 -6.41 1.01 3.79
CA SER A 47 -6.39 2.17 4.69
C SER A 47 -5.06 2.30 5.41
N LYS A 48 -4.54 1.19 5.98
CA LYS A 48 -3.23 1.16 6.64
C LYS A 48 -2.09 1.59 5.70
N LEU A 49 -2.12 1.10 4.45
CA LEU A 49 -1.13 1.44 3.43
C LEU A 49 -1.22 2.92 3.05
N ALA A 50 -2.44 3.48 2.92
CA ALA A 50 -2.64 4.89 2.62
C ALA A 50 -2.01 5.80 3.68
N GLU A 51 -2.18 5.45 4.96
CA GLU A 51 -1.55 6.17 6.07
C GLU A 51 -0.02 6.12 5.97
N LEU A 52 0.55 4.95 5.71
CA LEU A 52 2.00 4.78 5.58
C LEU A 52 2.58 5.51 4.36
N ILE A 53 1.86 5.53 3.24
CA ILE A 53 2.26 6.29 2.05
C ILE A 53 2.31 7.77 2.40
N LYS A 54 1.24 8.30 3.01
CA LYS A 54 1.15 9.71 3.39
C LYS A 54 2.24 10.11 4.38
N ASP A 55 2.49 9.28 5.39
CA ASP A 55 3.55 9.49 6.38
C ASP A 55 4.93 9.50 5.70
N ARG A 56 5.20 8.53 4.82
CA ARG A 56 6.46 8.49 4.05
C ARG A 56 6.62 9.67 3.10
N GLU A 57 5.58 10.08 2.40
CA GLU A 57 5.64 11.23 1.50
C GLU A 57 5.94 12.51 2.28
N THR A 58 5.35 12.67 3.47
CA THR A 58 5.63 13.79 4.37
C THR A 58 7.08 13.76 4.86
N ASN A 59 7.57 12.59 5.26
CA ASN A 59 8.94 12.44 5.77
C ASN A 59 9.99 12.59 4.65
N ALA A 60 9.74 12.02 3.46
CA ALA A 60 10.62 12.14 2.31
C ALA A 60 10.66 13.57 1.74
N ALA A 61 9.54 14.29 1.76
CA ALA A 61 9.50 15.69 1.35
C ALA A 61 10.35 16.58 2.27
N ASN A 62 10.38 16.27 3.58
CA ASN A 62 11.25 16.97 4.52
C ASN A 62 12.74 16.64 4.28
N GLU A 63 13.10 15.40 3.96
CA GLU A 63 14.50 15.02 3.67
C GLU A 63 15.03 15.59 2.33
N LEU A 64 14.17 15.73 1.31
CA LEU A 64 14.53 16.35 0.03
C LEU A 64 14.74 17.88 0.14
N SER A 65 14.05 18.54 1.06
CA SER A 65 14.23 19.97 1.35
C SER A 65 15.60 20.31 1.93
N ASP A 66 16.24 19.38 2.66
CA ASP A 66 17.53 19.62 3.31
C ASP A 66 18.74 19.33 2.38
N SER A 67 18.49 18.77 1.19
CA SER A 67 19.54 18.28 0.28
C SER A 67 20.00 19.29 -0.79
N ASP A 68 19.28 20.40 -0.99
CA ASP A 68 19.55 21.37 -2.08
C ASP A 68 20.37 22.59 -1.63
N GLY A 69 21.07 22.48 -0.50
CA GLY A 69 21.78 23.58 0.13
C GLY A 69 23.25 23.30 0.40
N ARG A 70 24.05 22.97 -0.63
CA ARG A 70 25.51 23.22 -0.74
C ARG A 70 26.10 22.50 -1.96
N ASN A 71 26.30 23.24 -3.05
CA ASN A 71 27.57 23.22 -3.77
C ASN A 71 27.77 24.55 -4.50
#